data_AF-A0A7Y0B6Z9-F1
#
_entry.id   AF-A0A7Y0B6Z9-F1
#
_cell.length_a   1.000
_cell.length_b   1.000
_cell.length_c   1.000
_cell.angle_alpha   90.00
_cell.angle_beta   90.00
_cell.angle_gamma   90.00
#
_symmetry.space_group_name_H-M   'P 1'
#
loop_
_entity.id
_entity.type
_entity.pdbx_description
1 polymer ?
#
loop_
_entity_poly.entity_id
_entity_poly.type
_entity_poly.pdbx_seq_one_letter_code
_entity_poly.pdbx_strand_id
1 'polypeptide(L)'
;MIHPGQTYRSADPRDSIRIRIKAYNAGENRALVVDATTGKRPRPMLVTALHATATTKAGKPRRTGYILETAETEAAEEEEALRALHAPQRHWLADHGRSAARAQIPGPRALQNVLKTL
;
A
#
# COMPACT_ATOMS: atom_id res chain seq x y z
N MET A 1 -13.85 3.88 19.57
CA MET A 1 -13.73 3.12 20.83
C MET A 1 -12.48 2.24 20.73
N ILE A 2 -11.73 2.06 21.82
CA ILE A 2 -10.52 1.21 21.82
C ILE A 2 -10.93 -0.22 22.15
N HIS A 3 -10.43 -1.20 21.38
CA HIS A 3 -10.66 -2.61 21.62
C HIS A 3 -9.41 -3.45 21.30
N PRO A 4 -9.28 -4.64 21.91
CA PRO A 4 -8.22 -5.59 21.56
C PRO A 4 -8.20 -5.90 20.05
N GLY A 5 -7.00 -6.14 19.53
CA GLY A 5 -6.77 -6.46 18.13
C GLY A 5 -6.59 -5.27 17.20
N GLN A 6 -6.95 -4.04 17.61
CA GLN A 6 -6.70 -2.84 16.80
C GLN A 6 -5.21 -2.60 16.59
N THR A 7 -4.85 -2.26 15.36
CA THR A 7 -3.50 -1.86 14.97
C THR A 7 -3.43 -0.35 14.83
N TYR A 8 -2.33 0.22 15.31
CA TYR A 8 -2.06 1.64 15.20
C TYR A 8 -0.65 1.86 14.64
N ARG A 9 -0.51 2.87 13.78
CA ARG A 9 0.79 3.36 13.29
C ARG A 9 1.24 4.61 14.01
N SER A 10 2.55 4.85 14.04
CA SER A 10 3.09 6.11 14.56
C SER A 10 2.57 7.31 13.76
N ALA A 11 2.29 8.41 14.44
CA ALA A 11 1.95 9.68 13.80
C ALA A 11 3.19 10.48 13.37
N ASP A 12 4.37 10.12 13.87
CA ASP A 12 5.62 10.73 13.42
C ASP A 12 6.04 10.07 12.10
N PRO A 13 6.18 10.83 11.00
CA PRO A 13 6.60 10.28 9.70
C PRO A 13 8.01 9.68 9.71
N ARG A 14 8.83 9.96 10.73
CA ARG A 14 10.17 9.39 10.90
C ARG A 14 10.15 8.02 11.58
N ASP A 15 9.01 7.64 12.15
CA ASP A 15 8.83 6.41 12.91
C ASP A 15 7.90 5.45 12.17
N SER A 16 8.39 4.24 11.91
CA SER A 16 7.65 3.18 11.22
C SER A 16 7.07 2.14 12.17
N ILE A 17 7.14 2.38 13.49
CA ILE A 17 6.62 1.46 14.49
C ILE A 17 5.10 1.31 14.36
N ARG A 18 4.66 0.05 14.33
CA ARG A 18 3.25 -0.35 14.42
C ARG A 18 3.01 -1.10 15.72
N ILE A 19 1.92 -0.77 16.39
CA ILE A 19 1.51 -1.39 17.66
C ILE A 19 0.12 -1.99 17.54
N ARG A 20 -0.12 -3.06 18.30
CA ARG A 20 -1.44 -3.70 18.42
C ARG A 20 -1.92 -3.65 19.86
N ILE A 21 -3.20 -3.36 20.06
CA ILE A 21 -3.83 -3.46 21.37
C ILE A 21 -3.93 -4.93 21.77
N LYS A 22 -3.21 -5.32 22.82
CA LYS A 22 -3.30 -6.66 23.41
C LYS A 22 -4.47 -6.78 24.36
N ALA A 23 -4.64 -5.79 25.24
CA ALA A 23 -5.73 -5.74 26.20
C ALA A 23 -6.06 -4.29 26.57
N TYR A 24 -7.33 -4.02 26.84
CA TYR A 24 -7.80 -2.74 27.34
C TYR A 24 -9.07 -2.93 28.16
N ASN A 25 -9.08 -2.41 29.39
CA ASN A 25 -10.29 -2.33 30.21
C ASN A 25 -10.91 -0.94 30.04
N ALA A 26 -12.19 -0.90 29.69
CA ALA A 26 -12.88 0.36 29.48
C ALA A 26 -12.86 1.22 30.77
N GLY A 27 -12.49 2.49 30.64
CA GLY A 27 -12.35 3.42 31.75
C GLY A 27 -10.93 3.53 32.31
N GLU A 28 -10.01 2.64 31.92
CA GLU A 28 -8.60 2.82 32.25
C GLU A 28 -7.94 3.87 31.36
N ASN A 29 -6.94 4.57 31.93
CA ASN A 29 -6.15 5.57 31.21
C ASN A 29 -5.02 4.94 30.37
N ARG A 30 -4.81 3.62 30.50
CA ARG A 30 -3.73 2.90 29.83
C ARG A 30 -4.28 1.65 29.14
N ALA A 31 -3.75 1.36 27.96
CA ALA A 31 -3.96 0.11 27.24
C ALA A 31 -2.66 -0.69 27.21
N LEU A 32 -2.75 -2.02 27.25
CA LEU A 32 -1.60 -2.88 27.06
C LEU A 32 -1.38 -3.08 25.56
N VAL A 33 -0.23 -2.64 25.05
CA VAL A 33 0.12 -2.74 23.63
C VAL A 33 1.32 -3.64 23.42
N VAL A 34 1.37 -4.25 22.24
CA VAL A 34 2.50 -5.05 21.76
C VAL A 34 2.92 -4.58 20.38
N ASP A 35 4.09 -5.00 19.94
CA ASP A 35 4.52 -4.86 18.55
C ASP A 35 3.51 -5.54 17.61
N ALA A 36 3.08 -4.85 16.55
CA ALA A 36 2.01 -5.35 15.68
C ALA A 36 2.44 -6.60 14.89
N THR A 37 3.71 -6.68 14.48
CA THR A 37 4.23 -7.77 13.64
C THR A 37 4.60 -9.00 14.46
N THR A 38 5.31 -8.80 15.57
CA THR A 38 5.88 -9.90 16.38
C THR A 38 5.03 -10.26 17.59
N GLY A 39 4.15 -9.37 18.04
CA GLY A 39 3.38 -9.53 19.28
C GLY A 39 4.22 -9.47 20.56
N LYS A 40 5.50 -9.10 20.46
CA LYS A 40 6.45 -9.03 21.59
C LYS A 40 6.46 -7.63 22.23
N ARG A 41 7.27 -7.49 23.29
CA ARG A 41 7.54 -6.23 24.02
C ARG A 41 6.25 -5.56 24.53
N PRO A 42 5.50 -6.24 25.42
CA PRO A 42 4.30 -5.64 26.01
C PRO A 42 4.69 -4.40 26.81
N ARG A 43 4.03 -3.28 26.52
CA ARG A 43 4.21 -2.02 27.27
C ARG A 43 2.87 -1.34 27.51
N PRO A 44 2.67 -0.68 28.65
CA PRO A 44 1.50 0.17 28.88
C PRO A 44 1.61 1.43 28.02
N MET A 45 0.52 1.78 27.33
CA MET A 45 0.40 2.98 26.50
C MET A 45 -0.74 3.86 27.01
N LEU A 46 -0.55 5.17 27.03
CA LEU A 46 -1.62 6.10 27.38
C LEU A 46 -2.71 6.09 26.31
N VAL A 47 -3.97 5.98 26.74
CA VAL A 47 -5.14 6.05 25.86
C VAL A 47 -5.21 7.38 25.13
N THR A 48 -4.74 8.48 25.74
CA THR A 48 -4.68 9.80 25.11
C THR A 48 -3.73 9.88 23.93
N ALA A 49 -2.75 8.97 23.83
CA ALA A 49 -1.84 8.86 22.70
C ALA A 49 -2.41 7.99 21.57
N LEU A 50 -3.55 7.32 21.77
CA LEU A 50 -4.22 6.49 20.77
C LEU A 50 -5.31 7.31 20.09
N HIS A 51 -5.14 7.60 18.81
CA HIS A 51 -6.00 8.47 18.04
C HIS A 51 -6.80 7.68 17.01
N ALA A 52 -8.10 7.96 16.92
CA ALA A 52 -8.96 7.35 15.91
C ALA A 52 -8.71 7.93 14.50
N THR A 53 -8.18 9.15 14.40
CA THR A 53 -7.97 9.85 13.12
C THR A 53 -6.57 10.44 13.03
N ALA A 54 -6.05 10.57 11.80
CA ALA A 54 -4.74 11.15 11.51
C ALA A 54 -4.67 12.67 11.74
N THR A 55 -5.84 13.33 11.82
CA THR A 55 -5.95 14.78 11.95
C THR A 55 -6.41 15.19 13.35
N THR A 56 -6.01 16.40 13.73
CA THR A 56 -6.49 17.09 14.93
C THR A 56 -7.88 17.66 14.70
N LYS A 57 -8.55 18.13 15.78
CA LYS A 57 -9.85 18.82 15.67
C LYS A 57 -9.80 20.07 14.79
N ALA A 58 -8.62 20.70 14.66
CA ALA A 58 -8.38 21.86 13.81
C ALA A 58 -8.01 21.47 12.36
N GLY A 59 -8.13 20.20 11.97
CA GLY A 59 -7.81 19.71 10.62
C GLY A 59 -6.32 19.55 10.32
N LYS A 60 -5.42 19.87 11.25
CA LYS A 60 -3.97 19.71 11.05
C LYS A 60 -3.52 18.26 11.25
N PRO A 61 -2.51 17.76 10.50
CA PRO A 61 -1.92 16.44 10.72
C PRO A 61 -1.37 16.30 12.16
N ARG A 62 -1.59 15.12 12.76
CA ARG A 62 -0.96 14.78 14.04
C ARG A 62 0.51 14.45 13.82
N ARG A 63 1.35 14.88 14.74
CA ARG A 63 2.79 14.58 14.76
C ARG A 63 3.22 13.73 15.96
N THR A 64 2.26 13.39 16.82
CA THR A 64 2.49 12.68 18.07
C THR A 64 1.41 11.63 18.29
N GLY A 65 1.74 10.61 19.07
CA GLY A 65 0.86 9.49 19.35
C GLY A 65 0.80 8.49 18.20
N TYR A 66 -0.26 7.69 18.21
CA TYR A 66 -0.49 6.60 17.28
C TYR A 66 -1.88 6.74 16.67
N ILE A 67 -2.00 6.44 15.38
CA ILE A 67 -3.22 6.60 14.59
C ILE A 67 -3.74 5.21 14.25
N LEU A 68 -5.05 5.02 14.44
CA LEU A 68 -5.73 3.78 14.09
C LEU A 68 -5.56 3.49 12.59
N GLU A 69 -5.05 2.31 12.27
CA GLU A 69 -5.07 1.80 10.89
C GLU A 69 -6.43 1.15 10.66
N THR A 70 -7.24 1.74 9.77
CA THR A 70 -8.42 1.06 9.23
C THR A 70 -7.99 0.22 8.02
N ALA A 71 -8.60 -0.95 7.83
CA ALA A 71 -8.33 -1.82 6.68
C ALA A 71 -8.54 -1.11 5.33
N GLU A 72 -9.33 -0.05 5.32
CA GLU A 72 -9.55 0.83 4.17
C GLU A 72 -8.28 1.56 3.70
N THR A 73 -7.29 1.75 4.58
CA THR A 73 -6.03 2.42 4.19
C THR A 73 -5.23 1.54 3.22
N GLU A 74 -5.27 0.21 3.37
CA GLU A 74 -4.56 -0.72 2.48
C GLU A 74 -5.30 -0.86 1.14
N ALA A 75 -6.63 -0.87 1.16
CA ALA A 75 -7.46 -0.89 -0.05
C ALA A 75 -7.31 0.40 -0.90
N ALA A 76 -7.17 1.57 -0.25
CA ALA A 76 -6.99 2.84 -0.96
C ALA A 76 -5.62 2.93 -1.67
N GLU A 77 -4.55 2.45 -1.03
CA GLU A 77 -3.23 2.40 -1.66
C GLU A 77 -3.18 1.34 -2.78
N GLU A 78 -3.84 0.18 -2.61
CA GLU A 78 -3.97 -0.82 -3.67
C GLU A 78 -4.80 -0.32 -4.85
N GLU A 79 -5.90 0.41 -4.60
CA GLU A 79 -6.74 0.98 -5.65
C GLU A 79 -6.01 2.13 -6.39
N GLU A 80 -5.24 2.96 -5.69
CA GLU A 80 -4.40 3.99 -6.31
C GLU A 80 -3.20 3.39 -7.07
N ALA A 81 -2.59 2.33 -6.57
CA ALA A 81 -1.56 1.57 -7.30
C ALA A 81 -2.13 0.85 -8.53
N LEU A 82 -3.31 0.25 -8.43
CA LEU A 82 -4.05 -0.33 -9.56
C LEU A 82 -4.46 0.74 -10.57
N ARG A 83 -4.83 1.94 -10.12
CA ARG A 83 -5.16 3.09 -10.97
C ARG A 83 -3.92 3.68 -11.65
N ALA A 84 -2.76 3.66 -10.98
CA ALA A 84 -1.48 4.01 -11.58
C ALA A 84 -1.02 2.98 -12.62
N LEU A 85 -1.32 1.69 -12.41
CA LEU A 85 -1.10 0.61 -13.38
C LEU A 85 -2.08 0.62 -14.56
N HIS A 86 -3.35 1.01 -14.32
CA HIS A 86 -4.40 1.16 -15.36
C HIS A 86 -4.51 2.59 -15.91
N ALA A 87 -3.50 3.44 -15.73
CA ALA A 87 -3.40 4.66 -16.51
C ALA A 87 -3.32 4.25 -17.99
N PRO A 88 -4.21 4.74 -18.87
CA PRO A 88 -4.09 4.43 -20.29
C PRO A 88 -2.73 4.97 -20.75
N GLN A 89 -1.92 4.10 -21.36
CA GLN A 89 -0.77 4.47 -22.19
C GLN A 89 -1.28 5.34 -23.36
N ARG A 90 -1.66 6.58 -23.08
CA ARG A 90 -1.89 7.61 -24.07
C ARG A 90 -0.64 8.46 -24.07
N HIS A 91 0.23 8.18 -25.04
CA HIS A 91 1.02 9.15 -25.82
C HIS A 91 2.42 8.60 -26.14
N TRP A 92 2.50 7.68 -27.10
CA TRP A 92 3.70 7.56 -27.95
C TRP A 92 3.30 7.13 -29.36
N LEU A 93 2.53 7.99 -30.03
CA LEU A 93 2.22 7.90 -31.47
C LEU A 93 2.13 9.32 -32.03
N ALA A 94 3.25 10.03 -31.93
CA ALA A 94 3.44 11.30 -32.62
C ALA A 94 4.94 11.55 -32.83
N ASP A 95 5.59 10.69 -33.62
CA ASP A 95 6.51 11.22 -34.62
C ASP A 95 6.82 10.18 -35.70
N HIS A 96 7.07 10.69 -36.91
CA HIS A 96 7.51 9.98 -38.13
C HIS A 96 6.41 9.57 -39.12
N GLY A 97 5.73 10.58 -39.64
CA GLY A 97 5.16 10.53 -40.99
C GLY A 97 6.06 11.22 -42.02
N ARG A 98 6.61 10.43 -42.97
CA ARG A 98 7.13 10.73 -44.35
C ARG A 98 8.42 9.92 -44.60
N SER A 99 8.63 9.15 -45.67
CA SER A 99 8.01 9.08 -46.99
C SER A 99 8.42 7.79 -47.73
N ALA A 100 7.51 7.34 -48.61
CA ALA A 100 7.75 6.78 -49.94
C ALA A 100 8.56 5.47 -50.16
N ALA A 101 7.78 4.46 -50.56
CA ALA A 101 7.87 3.80 -51.87
C ALA A 101 8.83 2.60 -52.10
N ARG A 102 8.26 1.66 -52.86
CA ARG A 102 8.83 0.58 -53.69
C ARG A 102 9.16 -0.77 -53.05
N ALA A 103 8.23 -1.70 -53.32
CA ALA A 103 8.42 -2.97 -54.02
C ALA A 103 9.49 -3.94 -53.49
N GLN A 104 9.08 -5.16 -53.09
CA GLN A 104 9.15 -6.36 -53.94
C GLN A 104 8.67 -7.58 -53.13
N ILE A 105 7.70 -8.32 -53.65
CA ILE A 105 7.28 -9.65 -53.16
C ILE A 105 8.24 -10.70 -53.76
N PRO A 106 8.76 -11.65 -52.97
CA PRO A 106 8.54 -13.09 -53.26
C PRO A 106 8.23 -13.85 -51.95
N GLY A 107 7.17 -14.64 -51.83
CA GLY A 107 6.96 -15.95 -52.46
C GLY A 107 7.16 -17.06 -51.40
N PRO A 108 6.18 -17.96 -51.14
CA PRO A 108 6.28 -18.93 -50.07
C PRO A 108 7.13 -20.13 -50.50
N ARG A 109 8.18 -20.48 -49.75
CA ARG A 109 8.87 -21.77 -49.89
C ARG A 109 8.97 -22.48 -48.55
N ALA A 110 8.24 -23.60 -48.52
CA ALA A 110 8.32 -24.69 -47.57
C ALA A 110 9.76 -25.23 -47.41
N LEU A 111 10.02 -25.84 -46.25
CA LEU A 111 10.83 -27.04 -45.97
C LEU A 111 10.83 -27.22 -44.43
N GLN A 112 9.98 -28.08 -43.86
CA GLN A 112 10.28 -29.49 -43.54
C GLN A 112 11.58 -29.70 -42.75
N ASN A 113 11.45 -30.07 -41.46
CA ASN A 113 11.96 -31.31 -40.83
C ASN A 113 11.93 -31.13 -39.28
N VAL A 114 11.07 -31.81 -38.52
CA VAL A 114 11.06 -33.25 -38.16
C VAL A 114 12.12 -33.59 -37.09
N LEU A 115 11.61 -33.73 -35.86
CA LEU A 115 11.81 -34.80 -34.86
C LEU A 115 13.22 -35.14 -34.32
N LYS A 116 13.23 -35.25 -32.97
CA LYS A 116 13.86 -36.29 -32.11
C LYS A 116 15.36 -36.55 -32.29
N THR A 117 16.16 -36.39 -31.25
CA THR A 117 16.64 -37.44 -30.30
C THR A 117 17.67 -36.73 -29.39
N LEU A 118 17.97 -37.06 -28.13
CA LEU A 118 17.71 -38.14 -27.16
C LEU A 118 17.90 -37.50 -25.77
#